data_AF-A0A9D8SJZ3-F1
#
_entry.id   AF-A0A9D8SJZ3-F1
#
_cell.length_a   1.000
_cell.length_b   1.000
_cell.length_c   1.000
_cell.angle_alpha   90.00
_cell.angle_beta   90.00
_cell.angle_gamma   90.00
#
_symmetry.space_group_name_H-M   'P 1'
#
loop_
_entity.id
_entity.type
_entity.pdbx_description
1 polymer ?
#
loop_
_entity_poly.entity_id
_entity_poly.type
_entity_poly.pdbx_seq_one_letter_code
_entity_poly.pdbx_strand_id
1 'polypeptide(L)'
;IKGCAATADQVVANYPAMFFGISITWAVVAAFVGLKGIKYVAKIATFFPLIPLTVLLVMFAKTAGGLGDFDASKIGTAAVAEPAAVEAPAETAPIASEATADEAAPAEAVAAEAVPAEPAAEAVAAEAVPAEPAAEAVAAEAAPVEPAAEAVAAETAPEATSEAAAVEAPAAPAVPLTTLAIFNLMGAYVLGFFATAGAAGCDMGTASRDAKDVRWGGLVGVFAATVFSGTMALAIYAGAYGSGIIGYDAPVKETTSLMNAIMGDQMGNVFNFLLAVAAFPAACFSSMIAANSFKTTLPKVNPFISCGLGTLAAVILILTQVAGDCAAVFGTIGASFGPICGAIAADYFLSGCKWNGPRAGFNPAGWISWFFGFFVGAYPFFQGLCPALPQVAMPCPPLLAFVVGFVLYFVLASVGLQSKTLEMEAVVED
;
A
#
# COMPACT_ATOMS: atom_id res chain seq x y z
N ILE A 1 -17.84 -2.64 -3.15
CA ILE A 1 -18.20 -3.40 -1.92
C ILE A 1 -18.44 -2.37 -0.83
N LYS A 2 -19.67 -2.29 -0.28
CA LYS A 2 -19.98 -1.41 0.86
C LYS A 2 -19.29 -1.98 2.10
N GLY A 3 -18.49 -1.14 2.76
CA GLY A 3 -17.79 -1.47 3.97
C GLY A 3 -18.75 -1.80 5.11
N CYS A 4 -18.78 -3.08 5.48
CA CYS A 4 -18.90 -3.43 6.88
C CYS A 4 -17.53 -4.00 7.25
N ALA A 5 -16.71 -3.21 7.95
CA ALA A 5 -15.62 -3.81 8.72
C ALA A 5 -16.29 -4.88 9.59
N ALA A 6 -15.80 -6.11 9.54
CA ALA A 6 -16.32 -7.17 10.39
C ALA A 6 -16.38 -6.63 11.84
N THR A 7 -17.51 -6.83 12.53
CA THR A 7 -17.62 -6.36 13.91
C THR A 7 -16.52 -7.01 14.75
N ALA A 8 -16.09 -6.36 15.83
CA ALA A 8 -15.02 -6.91 16.69
C ALA A 8 -15.30 -8.37 17.08
N ASP A 9 -16.57 -8.71 17.31
CA ASP A 9 -17.03 -10.06 17.61
C ASP A 9 -16.86 -11.04 16.43
N GLN A 10 -17.13 -10.61 15.19
CA GLN A 10 -16.91 -11.43 13.99
C GLN A 10 -15.43 -11.68 13.71
N VAL A 11 -14.57 -10.69 13.99
CA VAL A 11 -13.13 -10.85 13.83
C VAL A 11 -12.56 -11.81 14.88
N VAL A 12 -12.98 -11.70 16.15
CA VAL A 12 -12.55 -12.61 17.22
C VAL A 12 -13.10 -14.03 17.02
N ALA A 13 -14.30 -14.19 16.47
CA ALA A 13 -14.88 -15.50 16.18
C ALA A 13 -14.17 -16.25 15.04
N ASN A 14 -13.64 -15.51 14.04
CA ASN A 14 -13.03 -16.09 12.85
C ASN A 14 -11.54 -16.40 12.99
N TYR A 15 -10.86 -15.84 13.99
CA TYR A 15 -9.42 -16.02 14.19
C TYR A 15 -9.12 -16.50 15.61
N PRO A 16 -8.28 -17.55 15.77
CA PRO A 16 -7.90 -18.00 17.11
C PRO A 16 -7.15 -16.89 17.84
N ALA A 17 -7.30 -16.79 19.16
CA ALA A 17 -6.60 -15.78 19.98
C ALA A 17 -5.07 -15.75 19.73
N MET A 18 -4.50 -16.91 19.39
CA MET A 18 -3.10 -17.07 19.01
C MET A 18 -2.70 -16.26 17.75
N PHE A 19 -3.60 -16.09 16.77
CA PHE A 19 -3.34 -15.29 15.57
C PHE A 19 -3.05 -13.83 15.94
N PHE A 20 -3.86 -13.24 16.82
CA PHE A 20 -3.67 -11.86 17.26
C PHE A 20 -2.38 -11.69 18.04
N GLY A 21 -2.10 -12.62 18.97
CA GLY A 21 -0.85 -12.62 19.72
C GLY A 21 0.39 -12.66 18.81
N ILE A 22 0.42 -13.61 17.87
CA ILE A 22 1.53 -13.72 16.90
C ILE A 22 1.67 -12.46 16.06
N SER A 23 0.56 -11.90 15.56
CA SER A 23 0.60 -10.73 14.68
C SER A 23 1.10 -9.47 15.41
N ILE A 24 0.70 -9.27 16.67
CA ILE A 24 1.20 -8.17 17.51
C ILE A 24 2.70 -8.36 17.75
N THR A 25 3.12 -9.56 18.17
CA THR A 25 4.54 -9.86 18.39
C THR A 25 5.35 -9.62 17.12
N TRP A 26 4.84 -10.07 15.97
CA TRP A 26 5.48 -9.87 14.68
C TRP A 26 5.70 -8.40 14.34
N ALA A 27 4.65 -7.58 14.45
CA ALA A 27 4.71 -6.14 14.16
C ALA A 27 5.70 -5.42 15.08
N VAL A 28 5.64 -5.70 16.39
CA VAL A 28 6.54 -5.08 17.39
C VAL A 28 7.98 -5.49 17.16
N VAL A 29 8.25 -6.77 16.92
CA VAL A 29 9.62 -7.27 16.68
C VAL A 29 10.16 -6.71 15.38
N ALA A 30 9.38 -6.68 14.29
CA ALA A 30 9.81 -6.11 13.03
C ALA A 30 10.15 -4.61 13.17
N ALA A 31 9.29 -3.85 13.85
CA ALA A 31 9.50 -2.43 14.10
C ALA A 31 10.77 -2.17 14.92
N PHE A 32 10.95 -2.91 16.01
CA PHE A 32 12.11 -2.82 16.90
C PHE A 32 13.42 -3.13 16.18
N VAL A 33 13.44 -4.19 15.37
CA VAL A 33 14.61 -4.58 14.58
C VAL A 33 14.95 -3.52 13.54
N GLY A 34 13.95 -2.94 12.87
CA GLY A 34 14.17 -1.82 11.95
C GLY A 34 14.71 -0.57 12.64
N LEU A 35 14.25 -0.27 13.86
CA LEU A 35 14.71 0.87 14.67
C LEU A 35 16.16 0.73 15.16
N LYS A 36 16.57 -0.47 15.59
CA LYS A 36 17.96 -0.74 16.03
C LYS A 36 18.96 -0.82 14.87
N GLY A 37 18.47 -0.83 13.64
CA GLY A 37 19.28 -0.90 12.43
C GLY A 37 19.30 -2.30 11.84
N ILE A 38 18.94 -2.39 10.57
CA ILE A 38 18.72 -3.65 9.86
C ILE A 38 20.00 -4.35 9.42
N LYS A 39 21.21 -3.93 9.84
CA LYS A 39 22.48 -4.42 9.26
C LYS A 39 22.58 -5.96 9.27
N TYR A 40 22.10 -6.61 10.33
CA TYR A 40 22.06 -8.07 10.42
C TYR A 40 20.92 -8.67 9.60
N VAL A 41 19.72 -8.07 9.63
CA VAL A 41 18.58 -8.53 8.82
C VAL A 41 18.88 -8.41 7.34
N ALA A 42 19.48 -7.32 6.88
CA ALA A 42 19.83 -7.08 5.48
C ALA A 42 20.80 -8.15 4.92
N LYS A 43 21.76 -8.61 5.74
CA LYS A 43 22.68 -9.70 5.35
C LYS A 43 21.93 -11.00 5.06
N ILE A 44 20.95 -11.34 5.89
CA ILE A 44 20.19 -12.58 5.74
C ILE A 44 19.05 -12.40 4.72
N ALA A 45 18.46 -11.21 4.63
CA ALA A 45 17.38 -10.84 3.74
C ALA A 45 17.72 -11.04 2.26
N THR A 46 19.01 -11.02 1.90
CA THR A 46 19.47 -11.36 0.54
C THR A 46 19.03 -12.77 0.12
N PHE A 47 18.89 -13.70 1.08
CA PHE A 47 18.48 -15.08 0.81
C PHE A 47 16.97 -15.31 0.96
N PHE A 48 16.25 -14.38 1.60
CA PHE A 48 14.81 -14.53 1.85
C PHE A 48 13.98 -14.65 0.57
N PRO A 49 14.30 -13.96 -0.54
CA PRO A 49 13.65 -14.16 -1.83
C PRO A 49 13.76 -15.59 -2.40
N LEU A 50 14.72 -16.41 -1.94
CA LEU A 50 14.81 -17.81 -2.36
C LEU A 50 13.61 -18.63 -1.85
N ILE A 51 12.98 -18.22 -0.75
CA ILE A 51 11.78 -18.87 -0.20
C ILE A 51 10.59 -18.77 -1.17
N PRO A 52 10.08 -17.56 -1.52
CA PRO A 52 8.98 -17.45 -2.47
C PRO A 52 9.34 -18.00 -3.84
N LEU A 53 10.59 -17.87 -4.29
CA LEU A 53 11.06 -18.51 -5.51
C LEU A 53 10.87 -20.03 -5.47
N THR A 54 11.32 -20.68 -4.39
CA THR A 54 11.20 -22.13 -4.22
C THR A 54 9.74 -22.57 -4.14
N VAL A 55 8.91 -21.84 -3.37
CA VAL A 55 7.47 -22.12 -3.26
C VAL A 55 6.80 -22.06 -4.63
N LEU A 56 7.07 -21.01 -5.41
CA LEU A 56 6.52 -20.86 -6.76
C LEU A 56 6.97 -22.00 -7.68
N LEU A 57 8.25 -22.37 -7.66
CA LEU A 57 8.76 -23.46 -8.51
C LEU A 57 8.14 -24.81 -8.16
N VAL A 58 7.99 -25.12 -6.87
CA VAL A 58 7.36 -26.37 -6.41
C VAL A 58 5.88 -26.41 -6.78
N MET A 59 5.15 -25.34 -6.55
CA MET A 59 3.73 -25.25 -6.91
C MET A 59 3.53 -25.33 -8.42
N PHE A 60 4.39 -24.67 -9.20
CA PHE A 60 4.37 -24.76 -10.65
C PHE A 60 4.63 -26.18 -11.11
N ALA A 61 5.65 -26.86 -10.58
CA ALA A 61 5.95 -28.25 -10.95
C ALA A 61 4.76 -29.20 -10.71
N LYS A 62 3.96 -28.96 -9.67
CA LYS A 62 2.74 -29.75 -9.37
C LYS A 62 1.56 -29.44 -10.27
N THR A 63 1.48 -28.24 -10.82
CA THR A 63 0.33 -27.75 -11.60
C THR A 63 0.60 -27.67 -13.09
N ALA A 64 1.88 -27.78 -13.50
CA ALA A 64 2.32 -27.60 -14.88
C ALA A 64 1.62 -28.52 -15.89
N GLY A 65 1.31 -29.75 -15.49
CA GLY A 65 0.59 -30.72 -16.33
C GLY A 65 -0.83 -30.30 -16.71
N GLY A 66 -1.44 -29.40 -15.94
CA GLY A 66 -2.81 -28.92 -16.19
C GLY A 66 -2.91 -27.72 -17.11
N LEU A 67 -1.81 -27.06 -17.51
CA LEU A 67 -1.91 -25.81 -18.29
C LEU A 67 -2.61 -26.00 -19.65
N GLY A 68 -2.45 -27.16 -20.28
CA GLY A 68 -3.07 -27.45 -21.59
C GLY A 68 -4.59 -27.62 -21.53
N ASP A 69 -5.10 -28.05 -20.37
CA ASP A 69 -6.52 -28.33 -20.14
C ASP A 69 -7.24 -27.17 -19.41
N PHE A 70 -6.54 -26.05 -19.22
CA PHE A 70 -7.11 -24.87 -18.61
C PHE A 70 -8.15 -24.21 -19.52
N ASP A 71 -9.33 -23.92 -18.95
CA ASP A 71 -10.45 -23.30 -19.64
C ASP A 71 -10.97 -22.10 -18.85
N ALA A 72 -10.52 -20.92 -19.24
CA ALA A 72 -10.91 -19.66 -18.59
C ALA A 72 -12.42 -19.39 -18.64
N SER A 73 -13.16 -19.97 -19.60
CA SER A 73 -14.62 -19.77 -19.71
C SER A 73 -15.42 -20.46 -18.61
N LYS A 74 -14.80 -21.43 -17.93
CA LYS A 74 -15.43 -22.20 -16.84
C LYS A 74 -15.22 -21.59 -15.46
N ILE A 75 -14.28 -20.66 -15.31
CA ILE A 75 -14.14 -19.91 -14.06
C ILE A 75 -15.32 -18.95 -13.99
N GLY A 76 -16.18 -19.12 -12.97
CA GLY A 76 -17.33 -18.25 -12.75
C GLY A 76 -16.94 -16.78 -12.84
N THR A 77 -17.57 -16.05 -13.77
CA THR A 77 -17.31 -14.64 -14.01
C THR A 77 -17.84 -13.85 -12.82
N ALA A 78 -17.00 -13.58 -11.82
CA ALA A 78 -17.32 -12.58 -10.82
C ALA A 78 -17.40 -11.22 -11.54
N ALA A 79 -18.57 -10.60 -11.54
CA ALA A 79 -18.71 -9.21 -11.93
C ALA A 79 -17.85 -8.35 -10.99
N VAL A 80 -16.64 -8.02 -11.44
CA VAL A 80 -15.92 -6.87 -10.89
C VAL A 80 -16.60 -5.67 -11.53
N ALA A 81 -17.16 -4.78 -10.71
CA ALA A 81 -17.86 -3.60 -11.18
C ALA A 81 -17.04 -2.90 -12.27
N GLU A 82 -17.65 -2.80 -13.43
CA GLU A 82 -17.09 -2.17 -14.61
C GLU A 82 -16.64 -0.74 -14.25
N PRO A 83 -15.39 -0.35 -14.55
CA PRO A 83 -15.12 1.07 -14.72
C PRO A 83 -15.91 1.48 -15.96
N ALA A 84 -17.04 2.16 -15.73
CA ALA A 84 -18.00 2.57 -16.75
C ALA A 84 -17.27 3.01 -18.03
N ALA A 85 -17.62 2.34 -19.14
CA ALA A 85 -17.03 2.55 -20.44
C ALA A 85 -16.93 4.05 -20.78
N VAL A 86 -15.75 4.45 -21.24
CA VAL A 86 -15.57 5.70 -21.98
C VAL A 86 -16.31 5.53 -23.30
N GLU A 87 -17.47 6.17 -23.44
CA GLU A 87 -18.05 6.39 -24.75
C GLU A 87 -17.04 7.18 -25.59
N ALA A 88 -16.60 6.58 -26.69
CA ALA A 88 -15.75 7.24 -27.66
C ALA A 88 -16.45 8.52 -28.15
N PRO A 89 -15.75 9.66 -28.26
CA PRO A 89 -16.36 10.85 -28.81
C PRO A 89 -16.73 10.58 -30.26
N ALA A 90 -18.02 10.68 -30.56
CA ALA A 90 -18.54 10.64 -31.91
C ALA A 90 -17.86 11.72 -32.76
N GLU A 91 -17.35 11.30 -33.91
CA GLU A 91 -16.81 12.13 -34.96
C GLU A 91 -17.92 13.06 -35.48
N THR A 92 -17.78 14.37 -35.25
CA THR A 92 -18.45 15.40 -36.06
C THR A 92 -17.50 16.57 -36.31
N ALA A 93 -17.26 16.84 -37.59
CA ALA A 93 -16.35 17.82 -38.15
C ALA A 93 -16.92 19.27 -38.10
N PRO A 94 -16.23 20.27 -38.67
CA PRO A 94 -15.82 21.50 -38.00
C PRO A 94 -16.88 22.62 -38.04
N ILE A 95 -16.87 23.53 -37.06
CA ILE A 95 -17.53 24.83 -37.20
C ILE A 95 -16.53 25.95 -36.91
N ALA A 96 -16.67 26.98 -37.74
CA ALA A 96 -15.79 28.07 -38.04
C ALA A 96 -15.40 28.99 -36.88
N SER A 97 -14.27 29.64 -37.13
CA SER A 97 -13.76 30.86 -36.51
C SER A 97 -14.83 31.90 -36.17
N GLU A 98 -14.70 32.51 -34.99
CA GLU A 98 -14.81 33.96 -34.86
C GLU A 98 -13.98 34.43 -33.66
N ALA A 99 -13.12 35.40 -33.93
CA ALA A 99 -12.27 36.10 -32.98
C ALA A 99 -12.97 37.39 -32.57
N THR A 100 -12.96 37.71 -31.28
CA THR A 100 -12.98 39.10 -30.80
C THR A 100 -12.21 39.22 -29.48
N ALA A 101 -11.38 40.25 -29.43
CA ALA A 101 -10.51 40.67 -28.34
C ALA A 101 -11.21 41.67 -27.38
N ASP A 102 -10.46 42.08 -26.35
CA ASP A 102 -10.69 43.10 -25.32
C ASP A 102 -11.60 42.71 -24.13
N GLU A 103 -11.35 43.06 -22.86
CA GLU A 103 -10.53 44.15 -22.27
C GLU A 103 -10.16 43.83 -20.78
N ALA A 104 -9.48 44.78 -20.14
CA ALA A 104 -8.65 44.73 -18.94
C ALA A 104 -9.29 44.52 -17.54
N ALA A 105 -8.39 44.26 -16.57
CA ALA A 105 -8.47 44.14 -15.10
C ALA A 105 -8.95 45.47 -14.38
N PRO A 106 -8.92 45.66 -13.03
CA PRO A 106 -8.28 44.84 -11.96
C PRO A 106 -8.93 44.78 -10.53
N ALA A 107 -8.32 43.91 -9.70
CA ALA A 107 -7.98 44.01 -8.26
C ALA A 107 -9.01 44.30 -7.13
N GLU A 108 -9.00 43.43 -6.11
CA GLU A 108 -8.99 43.70 -4.64
C GLU A 108 -8.60 42.36 -3.95
N ALA A 109 -7.46 42.17 -3.28
CA ALA A 109 -6.90 42.75 -2.05
C ALA A 109 -7.71 42.43 -0.77
N VAL A 110 -7.32 41.38 -0.04
CA VAL A 110 -7.44 41.37 1.43
C VAL A 110 -6.16 40.75 2.02
N ALA A 111 -5.45 41.59 2.78
CA ALA A 111 -4.32 41.26 3.61
C ALA A 111 -4.78 41.04 5.06
N ALA A 112 -4.13 40.13 5.77
CA ALA A 112 -3.95 40.11 7.23
C ALA A 112 -2.99 38.95 7.54
N GLU A 113 -2.02 39.00 8.46
CA GLU A 113 -1.33 40.04 9.22
C GLU A 113 -0.12 39.28 9.82
N ALA A 114 1.07 39.90 9.84
CA ALA A 114 2.28 39.33 10.43
C ALA A 114 2.50 39.90 11.85
N VAL A 115 3.61 39.47 12.51
CA VAL A 115 4.39 40.13 13.62
C VAL A 115 4.40 39.28 14.94
N PRO A 116 5.51 39.13 15.73
CA PRO A 116 6.93 38.90 15.39
C PRO A 116 7.77 38.04 16.43
N ALA A 117 9.04 37.75 16.06
CA ALA A 117 10.32 37.74 16.84
C ALA A 117 10.68 36.74 18.00
N GLU A 118 11.75 35.94 17.75
CA GLU A 118 13.02 35.61 18.49
C GLU A 118 13.29 36.02 19.98
N PRO A 119 14.43 35.59 20.63
CA PRO A 119 15.30 34.39 20.49
C PRO A 119 15.68 33.75 21.87
N ALA A 120 16.31 32.55 21.90
CA ALA A 120 17.17 32.16 23.04
C ALA A 120 18.15 30.99 22.74
N ALA A 121 19.43 31.36 22.73
CA ALA A 121 20.69 30.72 23.16
C ALA A 121 20.82 29.21 23.46
N GLU A 122 21.91 28.65 22.89
CA GLU A 122 22.94 27.74 23.44
C GLU A 122 22.67 26.91 24.71
N ALA A 123 22.96 25.60 24.63
CA ALA A 123 23.93 24.94 25.51
C ALA A 123 24.31 23.53 25.01
N VAL A 124 25.61 23.27 25.05
CA VAL A 124 26.32 22.01 24.82
C VAL A 124 26.02 21.00 25.93
N ALA A 125 25.83 19.72 25.59
CA ALA A 125 26.21 18.61 26.49
C ALA A 125 26.39 17.30 25.71
N ALA A 126 27.56 16.71 25.92
CA ALA A 126 28.05 15.48 25.35
C ALA A 126 27.59 14.24 26.15
N GLU A 127 27.69 13.10 25.47
CA GLU A 127 28.10 11.78 25.98
C GLU A 127 27.19 11.02 26.98
N ALA A 128 26.84 9.78 26.60
CA ALA A 128 27.25 8.54 27.28
C ALA A 128 26.19 7.43 27.19
N VAL A 129 26.61 6.33 26.55
CA VAL A 129 26.03 4.99 26.73
C VAL A 129 26.39 4.50 28.14
N PRO A 130 25.49 3.81 28.85
CA PRO A 130 25.85 2.46 29.26
C PRO A 130 24.72 1.43 29.13
N ALA A 131 25.17 0.18 29.07
CA ALA A 131 24.44 -1.05 28.87
C ALA A 131 23.80 -1.62 30.15
N GLU A 132 22.68 -2.36 29.97
CA GLU A 132 22.17 -3.57 30.66
C GLU A 132 22.26 -3.75 32.20
N PRO A 133 21.41 -4.60 32.87
CA PRO A 133 21.00 -5.95 32.41
C PRO A 133 19.54 -6.38 32.64
N ALA A 134 19.24 -7.52 32.04
CA ALA A 134 18.05 -8.35 32.19
C ALA A 134 17.64 -8.67 33.63
N ALA A 135 16.33 -8.82 33.86
CA ALA A 135 15.76 -9.59 34.97
C ALA A 135 14.46 -10.29 34.53
N GLU A 136 14.35 -11.53 34.99
CA GLU A 136 13.38 -12.57 34.65
C GLU A 136 12.32 -12.71 35.77
N ALA A 137 11.14 -13.24 35.41
CA ALA A 137 10.02 -13.72 36.28
C ALA A 137 9.19 -12.62 36.99
N VAL A 138 7.86 -12.73 37.22
CA VAL A 138 7.08 -13.85 37.77
C VAL A 138 5.59 -13.69 37.40
N ALA A 139 4.91 -14.81 37.16
CA ALA A 139 3.46 -14.92 37.00
C ALA A 139 2.70 -14.65 38.31
N ALA A 140 1.56 -13.95 38.24
CA ALA A 140 0.59 -13.94 39.33
C ALA A 140 -0.85 -13.96 38.78
N GLU A 141 -1.52 -15.05 39.13
CA GLU A 141 -2.94 -15.38 38.98
C GLU A 141 -3.80 -14.54 39.94
N ALA A 142 -4.94 -14.02 39.46
CA ALA A 142 -6.06 -13.64 40.32
C ALA A 142 -7.37 -13.54 39.50
N ALA A 143 -8.34 -14.37 39.89
CA ALA A 143 -9.78 -14.24 39.63
C ALA A 143 -10.48 -14.48 40.99
N PRO A 144 -11.80 -14.31 41.14
CA PRO A 144 -12.74 -13.31 40.60
C PRO A 144 -13.59 -12.65 41.73
N VAL A 145 -14.32 -11.56 41.44
CA VAL A 145 -15.42 -11.07 42.31
C VAL A 145 -16.58 -10.54 41.45
N GLU A 146 -17.73 -11.22 41.49
CA GLU A 146 -19.06 -10.66 41.16
C GLU A 146 -19.68 -10.00 42.42
N PRO A 147 -20.76 -9.18 42.29
CA PRO A 147 -22.09 -9.79 42.47
C PRO A 147 -23.25 -9.19 41.64
N ALA A 148 -24.27 -10.06 41.48
CA ALA A 148 -25.74 -9.84 41.46
C ALA A 148 -26.36 -8.92 40.37
N ALA A 149 -27.11 -9.42 39.39
CA ALA A 149 -28.44 -10.06 39.44
C ALA A 149 -29.61 -9.08 39.67
N GLU A 150 -30.37 -8.81 38.60
CA GLU A 150 -31.80 -8.57 38.69
C GLU A 150 -32.49 -9.20 37.47
N ALA A 151 -33.40 -10.13 37.76
CA ALA A 151 -34.17 -10.91 36.80
C ALA A 151 -35.60 -10.39 36.76
N VAL A 152 -36.19 -10.29 35.56
CA VAL A 152 -37.64 -10.37 35.40
C VAL A 152 -37.92 -11.29 34.20
N ALA A 153 -38.61 -12.39 34.49
CA ALA A 153 -39.06 -13.39 33.55
C ALA A 153 -40.57 -13.22 33.26
N ALA A 154 -40.95 -13.48 32.01
CA ALA A 154 -42.27 -13.96 31.51
C ALA A 154 -42.21 -13.81 29.97
N GLU A 155 -42.62 -14.71 29.08
CA GLU A 155 -43.36 -15.98 29.11
C GLU A 155 -43.19 -16.60 27.70
N THR A 156 -43.27 -17.93 27.59
CA THR A 156 -42.94 -18.74 26.41
C THR A 156 -44.07 -18.93 25.37
N ALA A 157 -43.66 -19.11 24.10
CA ALA A 157 -44.18 -19.99 23.02
C ALA A 157 -44.74 -19.31 21.75
N PRO A 158 -44.70 -19.93 20.54
CA PRO A 158 -43.83 -21.01 20.04
C PRO A 158 -43.02 -20.62 18.78
N GLU A 159 -41.98 -21.40 18.46
CA GLU A 159 -41.24 -21.35 17.20
C GLU A 159 -42.18 -21.57 16.00
N ALA A 160 -42.21 -20.59 15.10
CA ALA A 160 -42.66 -20.77 13.73
C ALA A 160 -41.42 -20.77 12.83
N THR A 161 -41.10 -21.96 12.33
CA THR A 161 -40.24 -22.17 11.18
C THR A 161 -40.76 -21.37 9.99
N SER A 162 -39.98 -20.43 9.48
CA SER A 162 -40.12 -19.97 8.09
C SER A 162 -38.75 -19.92 7.44
N GLU A 163 -38.41 -21.05 6.83
CA GLU A 163 -37.50 -21.16 5.70
C GLU A 163 -38.02 -20.24 4.58
N ALA A 164 -37.58 -18.99 4.57
CA ALA A 164 -37.70 -18.12 3.41
C ALA A 164 -36.37 -18.21 2.67
N ALA A 165 -36.24 -19.25 1.84
CA ALA A 165 -35.22 -19.30 0.81
C ALA A 165 -35.39 -18.05 -0.06
N ALA A 166 -34.51 -17.07 0.14
CA ALA A 166 -34.36 -15.97 -0.79
C ALA A 166 -33.87 -16.59 -2.10
N VAL A 167 -34.79 -16.75 -3.05
CA VAL A 167 -34.47 -17.08 -4.43
C VAL A 167 -33.66 -15.91 -4.96
N GLU A 168 -32.33 -16.05 -4.95
CA GLU A 168 -31.44 -15.16 -5.67
C GLU A 168 -31.86 -15.17 -7.14
N ALA A 169 -32.27 -14.01 -7.64
CA ALA A 169 -32.52 -13.81 -9.06
C ALA A 169 -31.24 -14.21 -9.83
N PRO A 170 -31.35 -14.88 -10.99
CA PRO A 170 -30.19 -15.33 -11.74
C PRO A 170 -29.30 -14.13 -12.03
N ALA A 171 -28.06 -14.18 -11.53
CA ALA A 171 -27.07 -13.16 -11.78
C ALA A 171 -26.96 -12.94 -13.29
N ALA A 172 -27.15 -11.69 -13.73
CA ALA A 172 -26.92 -11.32 -15.12
C ALA A 172 -25.51 -11.79 -15.53
N PRO A 173 -25.32 -12.32 -16.75
CA PRO A 173 -24.02 -12.83 -17.19
C PRO A 173 -23.00 -11.71 -17.04
N ALA A 174 -21.99 -11.91 -16.20
CA ALA A 174 -20.99 -10.88 -15.98
C ALA A 174 -20.19 -10.71 -17.28
N VAL A 175 -20.21 -9.49 -17.80
CA VAL A 175 -19.45 -9.14 -19.00
C VAL A 175 -17.96 -9.30 -18.65
N PRO A 176 -17.19 -10.09 -19.42
CA PRO A 176 -15.76 -10.24 -19.16
C PRO A 176 -15.07 -8.87 -19.28
N LEU A 177 -14.13 -8.58 -18.37
CA LEU A 177 -13.35 -7.35 -18.45
C LEU A 177 -12.64 -7.27 -19.80
N THR A 178 -12.67 -6.10 -20.42
CA THR A 178 -11.86 -5.82 -21.61
C THR A 178 -10.38 -5.91 -21.26
N THR A 179 -9.52 -6.19 -22.25
CA THR A 179 -8.06 -6.23 -22.05
C THR A 179 -7.52 -4.95 -21.41
N LEU A 180 -8.07 -3.79 -21.79
CA LEU A 180 -7.70 -2.50 -21.21
C LEU A 180 -8.15 -2.39 -19.74
N ALA A 181 -9.33 -2.88 -19.39
CA ALA A 181 -9.78 -2.91 -18.00
C ALA A 181 -8.91 -3.84 -17.13
N ILE A 182 -8.48 -4.98 -17.66
CA ILE A 182 -7.53 -5.88 -16.97
C ILE A 182 -6.19 -5.18 -16.77
N PHE A 183 -5.67 -4.51 -17.80
CA PHE A 183 -4.43 -3.76 -17.70
C PHE A 183 -4.53 -2.66 -16.64
N ASN A 184 -5.63 -1.90 -16.61
CA ASN A 184 -5.85 -0.84 -15.64
C ASN A 184 -5.98 -1.38 -14.21
N LEU A 185 -6.65 -2.53 -14.03
CA LEU A 185 -6.80 -3.19 -12.73
C LEU A 185 -5.45 -3.71 -12.21
N MET A 186 -4.72 -4.44 -13.04
CA MET A 186 -3.39 -4.95 -12.68
C MET A 186 -2.40 -3.81 -12.46
N GLY A 187 -2.45 -2.78 -13.31
CA GLY A 187 -1.68 -1.56 -13.16
C GLY A 187 -1.95 -0.88 -11.82
N ALA A 188 -3.21 -0.76 -11.40
CA ALA A 188 -3.57 -0.16 -10.12
C ALA A 188 -2.95 -0.92 -8.93
N TYR A 189 -3.01 -2.25 -8.92
CA TYR A 189 -2.44 -3.03 -7.81
C TYR A 189 -0.92 -3.08 -7.83
N VAL A 190 -0.31 -3.30 -8.99
CA VAL A 190 1.16 -3.36 -9.11
C VAL A 190 1.77 -2.00 -8.81
N LEU A 191 1.29 -0.93 -9.46
CA LEU A 191 1.79 0.42 -9.20
C LEU A 191 1.47 0.87 -7.78
N GLY A 192 0.28 0.53 -7.26
CA GLY A 192 -0.10 0.86 -5.88
C GLY A 192 0.81 0.22 -4.84
N PHE A 193 1.15 -1.06 -5.04
CA PHE A 193 2.10 -1.78 -4.18
C PHE A 193 3.50 -1.17 -4.22
N PHE A 194 3.99 -0.83 -5.42
CA PHE A 194 5.35 -0.30 -5.60
C PHE A 194 5.49 1.22 -5.37
N ALA A 195 4.39 1.97 -5.22
CA ALA A 195 4.44 3.43 -5.11
C ALA A 195 5.30 3.91 -3.94
N THR A 196 5.16 3.30 -2.75
CA THR A 196 5.99 3.64 -1.59
C THR A 196 7.46 3.30 -1.81
N ALA A 197 7.75 2.17 -2.48
CA ALA A 197 9.12 1.80 -2.82
C ALA A 197 9.75 2.79 -3.81
N GLY A 198 8.97 3.32 -4.75
CA GLY A 198 9.40 4.40 -5.64
C GLY A 198 9.73 5.69 -4.87
N ALA A 199 8.88 6.07 -3.91
CA ALA A 199 9.09 7.27 -3.10
C ALA A 199 10.29 7.14 -2.13
N ALA A 200 10.51 5.95 -1.58
CA ALA A 200 11.63 5.65 -0.68
C ALA A 200 12.86 5.06 -1.41
N GLY A 201 12.91 5.17 -2.74
CA GLY A 201 13.96 4.54 -3.54
C GLY A 201 15.37 5.04 -3.21
N CYS A 202 15.50 6.31 -2.81
CA CYS A 202 16.76 6.88 -2.35
C CYS A 202 17.27 6.20 -1.07
N ASP A 203 16.41 5.99 -0.07
CA ASP A 203 16.77 5.28 1.17
C ASP A 203 17.25 3.86 0.87
N MET A 204 16.55 3.14 -0.01
CA MET A 204 16.97 1.79 -0.44
C MET A 204 18.29 1.82 -1.23
N GLY A 205 18.47 2.82 -2.09
CA GLY A 205 19.64 3.00 -2.92
C GLY A 205 20.90 3.36 -2.13
N THR A 206 20.78 4.03 -0.97
CA THR A 206 21.94 4.43 -0.15
C THR A 206 22.79 3.25 0.34
N ALA A 207 22.23 2.04 0.39
CA ALA A 207 22.96 0.83 0.75
C ALA A 207 23.72 0.20 -0.44
N SER A 208 23.54 0.71 -1.65
CA SER A 208 24.22 0.22 -2.87
C SER A 208 25.62 0.79 -2.99
N ARG A 209 26.54 0.00 -3.57
CA ARG A 209 27.95 0.43 -3.74
C ARG A 209 28.08 1.55 -4.77
N ASP A 210 27.28 1.48 -5.82
CA ASP A 210 27.31 2.43 -6.93
C ASP A 210 25.96 2.48 -7.67
N ALA A 211 25.85 3.40 -8.63
CA ALA A 211 24.65 3.57 -9.45
C ALA A 211 24.33 2.35 -10.34
N LYS A 212 25.32 1.53 -10.68
CA LYS A 212 25.11 0.32 -11.48
C LYS A 212 24.38 -0.73 -10.64
N ASP A 213 24.75 -0.90 -9.39
CA ASP A 213 24.06 -1.77 -8.45
C ASP A 213 22.61 -1.36 -8.23
N VAL A 214 22.33 -0.05 -8.08
CA VAL A 214 20.95 0.46 -7.96
C VAL A 214 20.12 0.06 -9.19
N ARG A 215 20.67 0.25 -10.39
CA ARG A 215 20.00 -0.12 -11.66
C ARG A 215 19.75 -1.61 -11.77
N TRP A 216 20.72 -2.45 -11.44
CA TRP A 216 20.55 -3.90 -11.47
C TRP A 216 19.61 -4.41 -10.38
N GLY A 217 19.63 -3.79 -9.20
CA GLY A 217 18.67 -4.04 -8.12
C GLY A 217 17.24 -3.76 -8.57
N GLY A 218 17.00 -2.63 -9.24
CA GLY A 218 15.70 -2.30 -9.83
C GLY A 218 15.30 -3.23 -10.98
N LEU A 219 16.18 -3.49 -11.94
CA LEU A 219 15.87 -4.28 -13.13
C LEU A 219 15.68 -5.77 -12.82
N VAL A 220 16.56 -6.37 -12.02
CA VAL A 220 16.51 -7.82 -11.72
C VAL A 220 15.75 -8.08 -10.42
N GLY A 221 16.09 -7.35 -9.36
CA GLY A 221 15.52 -7.58 -8.04
C GLY A 221 14.05 -7.16 -7.90
N VAL A 222 13.63 -6.10 -8.61
CA VAL A 222 12.24 -5.61 -8.58
C VAL A 222 11.49 -6.03 -9.84
N PHE A 223 11.92 -5.55 -11.01
CA PHE A 223 11.17 -5.76 -12.25
C PHE A 223 11.13 -7.22 -12.69
N ALA A 224 12.29 -7.86 -12.91
CA ALA A 224 12.33 -9.25 -13.36
C ALA A 224 11.70 -10.22 -12.34
N ALA A 225 11.96 -10.01 -11.04
CA ALA A 225 11.35 -10.80 -9.97
C ALA A 225 9.82 -10.68 -9.95
N THR A 226 9.27 -9.49 -10.16
CA THR A 226 7.81 -9.26 -10.22
C THR A 226 7.18 -9.88 -11.45
N VAL A 227 7.81 -9.72 -12.62
CA VAL A 227 7.34 -10.34 -13.87
C VAL A 227 7.34 -11.86 -13.72
N PHE A 228 8.42 -12.42 -13.18
CA PHE A 228 8.53 -13.86 -12.93
C PHE A 228 7.46 -14.34 -11.94
N SER A 229 7.32 -13.71 -10.78
CA SER A 229 6.39 -14.15 -9.74
C SER A 229 4.93 -14.01 -10.18
N GLY A 230 4.57 -12.91 -10.85
CA GLY A 230 3.22 -12.72 -11.41
C GLY A 230 2.90 -13.75 -12.49
N THR A 231 3.84 -14.02 -13.40
CA THR A 231 3.65 -15.03 -14.45
C THR A 231 3.51 -16.44 -13.86
N MET A 232 4.36 -16.79 -12.89
CA MET A 232 4.26 -18.07 -12.19
C MET A 232 2.95 -18.20 -11.42
N ALA A 233 2.51 -17.15 -10.71
CA ALA A 233 1.24 -17.17 -9.99
C ALA A 233 0.05 -17.44 -10.93
N LEU A 234 -0.01 -16.76 -12.09
CA LEU A 234 -1.05 -17.01 -13.10
C LEU A 234 -0.97 -18.42 -13.68
N ALA A 235 0.23 -18.89 -13.99
CA ALA A 235 0.44 -20.24 -14.54
C ALA A 235 0.05 -21.33 -13.53
N ILE A 236 0.39 -21.16 -12.25
CA ILE A 236 0.00 -22.06 -11.15
C ILE A 236 -1.51 -22.07 -10.99
N TYR A 237 -2.14 -20.89 -10.99
CA TYR A 237 -3.60 -20.76 -10.90
C TYR A 237 -4.27 -21.52 -12.04
N ALA A 238 -3.90 -21.23 -13.30
CA ALA A 238 -4.43 -21.91 -14.47
C ALA A 238 -4.18 -23.42 -14.43
N GLY A 239 -2.96 -23.84 -14.10
CA GLY A 239 -2.58 -25.25 -14.00
C GLY A 239 -3.33 -26.01 -12.91
N ALA A 240 -3.66 -25.39 -11.77
CA ALA A 240 -4.44 -26.00 -10.71
C ALA A 240 -5.88 -26.32 -11.14
N TYR A 241 -6.52 -25.44 -11.92
CA TYR A 241 -7.84 -25.72 -12.49
C TYR A 241 -7.78 -26.75 -13.62
N GLY A 242 -6.82 -26.62 -14.55
CA GLY A 242 -6.72 -27.54 -15.67
C GLY A 242 -6.33 -28.96 -15.26
N SER A 243 -5.57 -29.11 -14.17
CA SER A 243 -5.26 -30.44 -13.59
C SER A 243 -6.39 -31.05 -12.76
N GLY A 244 -7.47 -30.29 -12.51
CA GLY A 244 -8.58 -30.72 -11.66
C GLY A 244 -8.25 -30.78 -10.16
N ILE A 245 -7.11 -30.23 -9.73
CA ILE A 245 -6.78 -30.04 -8.31
C ILE A 245 -7.82 -29.12 -7.65
N ILE A 246 -8.27 -28.10 -8.40
CA ILE A 246 -9.36 -27.22 -8.02
C ILE A 246 -10.47 -27.36 -9.08
N GLY A 247 -11.70 -27.57 -8.61
CA GLY A 247 -12.88 -27.60 -9.47
C GLY A 247 -13.25 -26.19 -9.95
N TYR A 248 -13.72 -26.09 -11.19
CA TYR A 248 -14.20 -24.83 -11.78
C TYR A 248 -15.47 -24.29 -11.10
N ASP A 249 -16.21 -25.15 -10.39
CA ASP A 249 -17.42 -24.88 -9.64
C ASP A 249 -17.17 -24.13 -8.31
N ALA A 250 -15.94 -24.17 -7.78
CA ALA A 250 -15.57 -23.50 -6.54
C ALA A 250 -14.32 -22.63 -6.75
N PRO A 251 -14.43 -21.48 -7.44
CA PRO A 251 -13.28 -20.66 -7.75
C PRO A 251 -12.61 -20.13 -6.47
N VAL A 252 -11.38 -20.59 -6.23
CA VAL A 252 -10.57 -20.18 -5.08
C VAL A 252 -10.04 -18.77 -5.33
N LYS A 253 -10.36 -17.86 -4.41
CA LYS A 253 -9.93 -16.45 -4.44
C LYS A 253 -8.74 -16.19 -3.51
N GLU A 254 -8.62 -16.97 -2.44
CA GLU A 254 -7.58 -16.80 -1.43
C GLU A 254 -6.31 -17.58 -1.77
N THR A 255 -5.16 -16.90 -1.67
CA THR A 255 -3.85 -17.50 -2.01
C THR A 255 -3.48 -18.61 -1.04
N THR A 256 -3.84 -18.47 0.23
CA THR A 256 -3.60 -19.48 1.28
C THR A 256 -4.38 -20.77 0.99
N SER A 257 -5.65 -20.65 0.59
CA SER A 257 -6.48 -21.78 0.20
C SER A 257 -5.99 -22.46 -1.08
N LEU A 258 -5.58 -21.68 -2.09
CA LEU A 258 -4.97 -22.21 -3.32
C LEU A 258 -3.72 -23.03 -3.00
N MET A 259 -2.87 -22.53 -2.10
CA MET A 259 -1.65 -23.19 -1.67
C MET A 259 -1.94 -24.51 -0.95
N ASN A 260 -2.91 -24.52 -0.03
CA ASN A 260 -3.33 -25.74 0.66
C ASN A 260 -3.97 -26.76 -0.30
N ALA A 261 -4.75 -26.31 -1.29
CA ALA A 261 -5.32 -27.20 -2.30
C ALA A 261 -4.23 -27.90 -3.15
N ILE A 262 -3.19 -27.17 -3.57
CA ILE A 262 -2.11 -27.72 -4.40
C ILE A 262 -1.12 -28.58 -3.59
N MET A 263 -0.79 -28.15 -2.37
CA MET A 263 0.25 -28.76 -1.57
C MET A 263 -0.25 -29.80 -0.56
N GLY A 264 -1.54 -29.76 -0.21
CA GLY A 264 -2.13 -30.39 0.96
C GLY A 264 -1.96 -29.50 2.21
N ASP A 265 -2.86 -29.62 3.18
CA ASP A 265 -2.95 -28.71 4.33
C ASP A 265 -1.65 -28.56 5.11
N GLN A 266 -0.98 -29.67 5.44
CA GLN A 266 0.25 -29.63 6.24
C GLN A 266 1.38 -28.89 5.51
N MET A 267 1.64 -29.22 4.24
CA MET A 267 2.72 -28.61 3.48
C MET A 267 2.37 -27.18 3.05
N GLY A 268 1.10 -26.91 2.72
CA GLY A 268 0.61 -25.58 2.41
C GLY A 268 0.74 -24.62 3.61
N ASN A 269 0.43 -25.09 4.83
CA ASN A 269 0.66 -24.29 6.03
C ASN A 269 2.14 -24.00 6.30
N VAL A 270 3.04 -24.95 6.02
CA VAL A 270 4.49 -24.72 6.10
C VAL A 270 4.91 -23.65 5.09
N PHE A 271 4.43 -23.71 3.85
CA PHE A 271 4.75 -22.72 2.82
C PHE A 271 4.20 -21.33 3.18
N ASN A 272 2.97 -21.24 3.68
CA ASN A 272 2.39 -20.01 4.20
C ASN A 272 3.24 -19.40 5.31
N PHE A 273 3.70 -20.21 6.27
CA PHE A 273 4.58 -19.75 7.34
C PHE A 273 5.94 -19.28 6.81
N LEU A 274 6.55 -20.02 5.88
CA LEU A 274 7.82 -19.63 5.25
C LEU A 274 7.70 -18.32 4.47
N LEU A 275 6.57 -18.10 3.76
CA LEU A 275 6.29 -16.84 3.08
C LEU A 275 6.10 -15.67 4.06
N ALA A 276 5.45 -15.91 5.20
CA ALA A 276 5.36 -14.90 6.26
C ALA A 276 6.76 -14.53 6.77
N VAL A 277 7.64 -15.52 7.01
CA VAL A 277 9.05 -15.27 7.37
C VAL A 277 9.78 -14.50 6.26
N ALA A 278 9.58 -14.85 5.00
CA ALA A 278 10.19 -14.14 3.86
C ALA A 278 9.79 -12.65 3.80
N ALA A 279 8.60 -12.29 4.29
CA ALA A 279 8.11 -10.91 4.36
C ALA A 279 8.67 -10.11 5.55
N PHE A 280 9.31 -10.75 6.53
CA PHE A 280 9.83 -10.09 7.73
C PHE A 280 10.80 -8.92 7.43
N PRO A 281 11.79 -9.05 6.52
CA PRO A 281 12.69 -7.94 6.23
C PRO A 281 11.98 -6.71 5.70
N ALA A 282 10.98 -6.89 4.82
CA ALA A 282 10.19 -5.79 4.27
C ALA A 282 9.49 -4.98 5.38
N ALA A 283 8.96 -5.66 6.40
CA ALA A 283 8.37 -5.01 7.57
C ALA A 283 9.40 -4.19 8.37
N CYS A 284 10.64 -4.68 8.51
CA CYS A 284 11.72 -3.94 9.18
C CYS A 284 12.18 -2.69 8.40
N PHE A 285 12.16 -2.72 7.06
CA PHE A 285 12.54 -1.57 6.24
C PHE A 285 11.62 -0.37 6.47
N SER A 286 10.31 -0.60 6.64
CA SER A 286 9.34 0.48 6.86
C SER A 286 9.66 1.30 8.11
N SER A 287 9.94 0.66 9.25
CA SER A 287 10.27 1.39 10.48
C SER A 287 11.64 2.05 10.41
N MET A 288 12.60 1.46 9.69
CA MET A 288 13.89 2.09 9.43
C MET A 288 13.74 3.38 8.61
N ILE A 289 13.00 3.35 7.50
CA ILE A 289 12.76 4.51 6.64
C ILE A 289 12.03 5.60 7.42
N ALA A 290 10.99 5.25 8.18
CA ALA A 290 10.29 6.18 9.04
C ALA A 290 11.23 6.80 10.09
N ALA A 291 12.07 6.00 10.74
CA ALA A 291 13.01 6.48 11.74
C ALA A 291 14.07 7.42 11.14
N ASN A 292 14.59 7.11 9.95
CA ASN A 292 15.52 7.98 9.23
C ASN A 292 14.85 9.30 8.84
N SER A 293 13.59 9.24 8.39
CA SER A 293 12.80 10.43 8.07
C SER A 293 12.65 11.32 9.31
N PHE A 294 12.25 10.78 10.47
CA PHE A 294 12.15 11.58 11.70
C PHE A 294 13.50 12.17 12.12
N LYS A 295 14.58 11.41 12.07
CA LYS A 295 15.93 11.90 12.42
C LYS A 295 16.39 13.06 11.52
N THR A 296 16.01 13.04 10.25
CA THR A 296 16.44 14.01 9.25
C THR A 296 15.55 15.24 9.19
N THR A 297 14.22 15.08 9.24
CA THR A 297 13.28 16.19 9.07
C THR A 297 12.78 16.79 10.39
N LEU A 298 12.79 16.01 11.49
CA LEU A 298 12.27 16.40 12.80
C LEU A 298 13.22 15.94 13.92
N PRO A 299 14.46 16.47 14.00
CA PRO A 299 15.50 15.94 14.88
C PRO A 299 15.16 15.99 16.38
N LYS A 300 14.20 16.83 16.78
CA LYS A 300 13.70 16.94 18.16
C LYS A 300 12.69 15.84 18.53
N VAL A 301 12.17 15.09 17.56
CA VAL A 301 11.16 14.05 17.75
C VAL A 301 11.86 12.71 17.93
N ASN A 302 11.55 12.00 19.03
CA ASN A 302 12.15 10.70 19.30
C ASN A 302 11.64 9.64 18.30
N PRO A 303 12.52 9.04 17.46
CA PRO A 303 12.10 8.07 16.46
C PRO A 303 11.47 6.80 17.04
N PHE A 304 11.87 6.37 18.25
CA PHE A 304 11.29 5.19 18.90
C PHE A 304 9.82 5.41 19.28
N ILE A 305 9.48 6.59 19.78
CA ILE A 305 8.10 6.92 20.16
C ILE A 305 7.25 7.06 18.88
N SER A 306 7.71 7.82 17.89
CA SER A 306 6.95 8.04 16.66
C SER A 306 6.74 6.76 15.85
N CYS A 307 7.79 5.94 15.70
CA CYS A 307 7.65 4.64 15.04
C CYS A 307 6.83 3.65 15.89
N GLY A 308 6.91 3.73 17.22
CA GLY A 308 6.06 2.96 18.14
C GLY A 308 4.58 3.29 17.96
N LEU A 309 4.21 4.57 17.83
CA LEU A 309 2.84 4.99 17.50
C LEU A 309 2.41 4.50 16.13
N GLY A 310 3.27 4.57 15.12
CA GLY A 310 3.00 3.98 13.80
C GLY A 310 2.79 2.46 13.86
N THR A 311 3.57 1.77 14.70
CA THR A 311 3.42 0.32 14.94
C THR A 311 2.10 0.01 15.63
N LEU A 312 1.69 0.82 16.60
CA LEU A 312 0.38 0.69 17.26
C LEU A 312 -0.76 0.85 16.25
N ALA A 313 -0.68 1.85 15.36
CA ALA A 313 -1.67 2.03 14.30
C ALA A 313 -1.70 0.82 13.35
N ALA A 314 -0.54 0.28 12.96
CA ALA A 314 -0.46 -0.93 12.15
C ALA A 314 -1.07 -2.15 12.86
N VAL A 315 -0.83 -2.32 14.16
CA VAL A 315 -1.48 -3.35 14.98
C VAL A 315 -2.99 -3.19 14.96
N ILE A 316 -3.52 -1.97 15.16
CA ILE A 316 -4.97 -1.72 15.11
C ILE A 316 -5.54 -2.12 13.73
N LEU A 317 -4.85 -1.80 12.64
CA LEU A 317 -5.27 -2.18 11.27
C LEU A 317 -5.26 -3.70 11.05
N ILE A 318 -4.30 -4.42 11.65
CA ILE A 318 -4.26 -5.88 11.62
C ILE A 318 -5.41 -6.46 12.45
N LEU A 319 -5.62 -5.97 13.67
CA LEU A 319 -6.68 -6.45 14.56
C LEU A 319 -8.08 -6.19 14.01
N THR A 320 -8.26 -5.12 13.22
CA THR A 320 -9.53 -4.79 12.55
C THR A 320 -9.70 -5.45 11.19
N GLN A 321 -8.70 -6.23 10.73
CA GLN A 321 -8.67 -6.90 9.41
C GLN A 321 -8.76 -5.95 8.20
N VAL A 322 -8.67 -4.64 8.41
CA VAL A 322 -8.60 -3.66 7.31
C VAL A 322 -7.35 -3.89 6.46
N ALA A 323 -6.25 -4.33 7.09
CA ALA A 323 -5.03 -4.71 6.38
C ALA A 323 -5.16 -5.99 5.52
N GLY A 324 -6.24 -6.77 5.69
CA GLY A 324 -6.48 -7.98 4.91
C GLY A 324 -6.90 -7.69 3.46
N ASP A 325 -7.56 -6.56 3.20
CA ASP A 325 -7.90 -6.11 1.85
C ASP A 325 -6.71 -5.41 1.19
N CYS A 326 -5.76 -6.22 0.72
CA CYS A 326 -4.56 -5.75 0.04
C CYS A 326 -4.89 -4.84 -1.16
N ALA A 327 -5.97 -5.13 -1.89
CA ALA A 327 -6.39 -4.36 -3.06
C ALA A 327 -6.78 -2.92 -2.67
N ALA A 328 -7.61 -2.76 -1.64
CA ALA A 328 -8.00 -1.45 -1.14
C ALA A 328 -6.80 -0.68 -0.54
N VAL A 329 -5.94 -1.39 0.20
CA VAL A 329 -4.72 -0.82 0.78
C VAL A 329 -3.77 -0.32 -0.31
N PHE A 330 -3.46 -1.13 -1.32
CA PHE A 330 -2.56 -0.74 -2.42
C PHE A 330 -3.16 0.37 -3.28
N GLY A 331 -4.47 0.36 -3.51
CA GLY A 331 -5.16 1.46 -4.19
C GLY A 331 -4.97 2.79 -3.48
N THR A 332 -5.19 2.80 -2.16
CA THR A 332 -5.09 4.02 -1.33
C THR A 332 -3.64 4.51 -1.21
N ILE A 333 -2.70 3.60 -0.94
CA ILE A 333 -1.26 3.90 -0.87
C ILE A 333 -0.78 4.42 -2.23
N GLY A 334 -1.14 3.75 -3.31
CA GLY A 334 -0.82 4.14 -4.68
C GLY A 334 -1.31 5.53 -5.04
N ALA A 335 -2.55 5.86 -4.67
CA ALA A 335 -3.11 7.19 -4.87
C ALA A 335 -2.33 8.28 -4.13
N SER A 336 -1.84 8.00 -2.92
CA SER A 336 -1.10 8.97 -2.09
C SER A 336 0.36 9.15 -2.52
N PHE A 337 1.07 8.05 -2.83
CA PHE A 337 2.49 8.09 -3.18
C PHE A 337 2.74 8.29 -4.67
N GLY A 338 1.79 7.95 -5.55
CA GLY A 338 1.84 8.24 -6.99
C GLY A 338 2.24 9.69 -7.30
N PRO A 339 1.55 10.72 -6.79
CA PRO A 339 1.85 12.11 -7.11
C PRO A 339 3.17 12.59 -6.48
N ILE A 340 3.58 12.00 -5.35
CA ILE A 340 4.90 12.25 -4.75
C ILE A 340 5.99 11.77 -5.72
N CYS A 341 5.87 10.54 -6.21
CA CYS A 341 6.81 9.98 -7.19
C CYS A 341 6.83 10.81 -8.48
N GLY A 342 5.67 11.28 -8.95
CA GLY A 342 5.54 12.16 -10.11
C GLY A 342 6.26 13.48 -9.92
N ALA A 343 6.05 14.15 -8.79
CA ALA A 343 6.72 15.41 -8.45
C ALA A 343 8.24 15.24 -8.31
N ILE A 344 8.70 14.18 -7.65
CA ILE A 344 10.14 13.85 -7.54
C ILE A 344 10.75 13.64 -8.93
N ALA A 345 10.08 12.89 -9.81
CA ALA A 345 10.56 12.64 -11.17
C ALA A 345 10.64 13.94 -12.00
N ALA A 346 9.61 14.81 -11.90
CA ALA A 346 9.62 16.10 -12.57
C ALA A 346 10.75 17.01 -12.08
N ASP A 347 10.95 17.09 -10.75
CA ASP A 347 12.05 17.86 -10.15
C ASP A 347 13.43 17.35 -10.59
N TYR A 348 13.60 16.03 -10.66
CA TYR A 348 14.82 15.39 -11.12
C TYR A 348 15.14 15.73 -12.57
N PHE A 349 14.15 15.69 -13.47
CA PHE A 349 14.36 16.06 -14.87
C PHE A 349 14.64 17.56 -15.07
N LEU A 350 13.87 18.43 -14.40
CA LEU A 350 14.10 19.88 -14.46
C LEU A 350 15.46 20.27 -13.90
N SER A 351 16.01 19.49 -12.98
CA SER A 351 17.33 19.70 -12.39
C SER A 351 18.47 19.06 -13.19
N GLY A 352 18.22 18.65 -14.44
CA GLY A 352 19.24 18.05 -15.31
C GLY A 352 19.69 16.66 -14.87
N CYS A 353 18.76 15.85 -14.35
CA CYS A 353 19.01 14.51 -13.83
C CYS A 353 20.01 14.49 -12.65
N LYS A 354 19.96 15.53 -11.82
CA LYS A 354 20.75 15.67 -10.60
C LYS A 354 19.85 16.06 -9.45
N TRP A 355 20.25 15.70 -8.24
CA TRP A 355 19.60 16.21 -7.04
C TRP A 355 19.98 17.69 -6.85
N ASN A 356 18.98 18.56 -6.68
CA ASN A 356 19.14 20.00 -6.56
C ASN A 356 19.27 20.51 -5.11
N GLY A 357 19.39 19.59 -4.15
CA GLY A 357 19.51 19.91 -2.73
C GLY A 357 18.16 20.10 -2.02
N PRO A 358 18.18 20.28 -0.69
CA PRO A 358 16.97 20.56 0.09
C PRO A 358 16.42 21.96 -0.24
N ARG A 359 15.10 22.13 -0.11
CA ARG A 359 14.42 23.43 -0.31
C ARG A 359 13.92 23.99 1.01
N ALA A 360 13.90 25.32 1.10
CA ALA A 360 13.48 26.04 2.29
C ALA A 360 11.98 25.85 2.56
N GLY A 361 11.67 25.43 3.79
CA GLY A 361 10.31 25.43 4.33
C GLY A 361 9.28 24.70 3.45
N PHE A 362 8.21 25.42 3.11
CA PHE A 362 7.09 24.90 2.33
C PHE A 362 7.34 25.13 0.84
N ASN A 363 7.28 24.09 0.00
CA ASN A 363 7.40 24.19 -1.46
C ASN A 363 6.02 24.11 -2.15
N PRO A 364 5.43 25.23 -2.62
CA PRO A 364 4.09 25.25 -3.22
C PRO A 364 3.96 24.31 -4.42
N ALA A 365 4.96 24.25 -5.30
CA ALA A 365 4.95 23.35 -6.44
C ALA A 365 4.77 21.88 -6.03
N GLY A 366 5.44 21.44 -4.96
CA GLY A 366 5.31 20.08 -4.43
C GLY A 366 3.94 19.80 -3.83
N TRP A 367 3.46 20.68 -2.94
CA TRP A 367 2.20 20.49 -2.23
C TRP A 367 0.97 20.54 -3.13
N ILE A 368 0.94 21.47 -4.09
CA ILE A 368 -0.15 21.55 -5.07
C ILE A 368 -0.18 20.28 -5.93
N SER A 369 0.98 19.83 -6.39
CA SER A 369 1.11 18.61 -7.20
C SER A 369 0.67 17.37 -6.45
N TRP A 370 1.05 17.24 -5.18
CA TRP A 370 0.60 16.17 -4.30
C TRP A 370 -0.91 16.20 -4.11
N PHE A 371 -1.48 17.37 -3.76
CA PHE A 371 -2.91 17.50 -3.46
C PHE A 371 -3.78 17.11 -4.66
N PHE A 372 -3.54 17.69 -5.83
CA PHE A 372 -4.35 17.41 -7.01
C PHE A 372 -4.12 16.00 -7.56
N GLY A 373 -2.89 15.51 -7.50
CA GLY A 373 -2.62 14.13 -7.88
C GLY A 373 -3.27 13.12 -6.93
N PHE A 374 -3.28 13.38 -5.62
CA PHE A 374 -4.00 12.57 -4.65
C PHE A 374 -5.51 12.64 -4.86
N PHE A 375 -6.06 13.82 -5.17
CA PHE A 375 -7.46 13.99 -5.50
C PHE A 375 -7.89 13.10 -6.69
N VAL A 376 -7.08 13.06 -7.74
CA VAL A 376 -7.34 12.21 -8.92
C VAL A 376 -7.12 10.73 -8.59
N GLY A 377 -6.05 10.37 -7.89
CA GLY A 377 -5.75 8.99 -7.54
C GLY A 377 -6.75 8.37 -6.56
N ALA A 378 -7.24 9.15 -5.60
CA ALA A 378 -8.20 8.75 -4.58
C ALA A 378 -9.63 9.20 -4.93
N TYR A 379 -9.92 9.43 -6.22
CA TYR A 379 -11.24 9.88 -6.66
C TYR A 379 -12.41 9.03 -6.13
N PRO A 380 -12.34 7.68 -6.09
CA PRO A 380 -13.41 6.87 -5.51
C PRO A 380 -13.67 7.17 -4.02
N PHE A 381 -12.64 7.52 -3.26
CA PHE A 381 -12.76 7.93 -1.86
C PHE A 381 -13.49 9.29 -1.74
N PHE A 382 -13.09 10.28 -2.55
CA PHE A 382 -13.72 11.60 -2.54
C PHE A 382 -15.18 11.56 -3.02
N GLN A 383 -15.49 10.70 -3.97
CA GLN A 383 -16.86 10.48 -4.41
C GLN A 383 -17.74 9.88 -3.30
N GLY A 384 -17.18 8.97 -2.49
CA GLY A 384 -17.87 8.45 -1.30
C GLY A 384 -18.17 9.53 -0.26
N LEU A 385 -17.31 10.55 -0.14
CA LEU A 385 -17.51 11.71 0.74
C LEU A 385 -18.44 12.77 0.14
N CYS A 386 -18.42 12.95 -1.17
CA CYS A 386 -19.21 13.95 -1.89
C CYS A 386 -19.91 13.30 -3.09
N PRO A 387 -21.15 12.81 -2.91
CA PRO A 387 -21.93 12.19 -3.99
C PRO A 387 -22.27 13.12 -5.16
N ALA A 388 -22.05 14.44 -5.01
CA ALA A 388 -22.23 15.42 -6.08
C ALA A 388 -21.10 15.39 -7.13
N LEU A 389 -19.98 14.70 -6.85
CA LEU A 389 -18.92 14.52 -7.83
C LEU A 389 -19.39 13.60 -8.98
N PRO A 390 -19.01 13.91 -10.23
CA PRO A 390 -19.34 13.07 -11.38
C PRO A 390 -18.91 11.60 -11.20
N GLN A 391 -19.64 10.69 -11.83
CA GLN A 391 -19.27 9.26 -11.81
C GLN A 391 -18.21 8.98 -12.86
N VAL A 392 -16.95 9.30 -12.51
CA VAL A 392 -15.79 9.07 -13.38
C VAL A 392 -15.01 7.86 -12.90
N ALA A 393 -14.87 6.87 -13.79
CA ALA A 393 -13.94 5.78 -13.57
C ALA A 393 -12.53 6.28 -13.86
N MET A 394 -11.65 6.26 -12.85
CA MET A 394 -10.24 6.62 -13.03
C MET A 394 -9.45 5.39 -13.51
N PRO A 395 -9.00 5.33 -14.78
CA PRO A 395 -8.20 4.21 -15.25
C PRO A 395 -6.84 4.23 -14.55
N CYS A 396 -6.50 3.13 -13.87
CA CYS A 396 -5.23 2.96 -13.17
C CYS A 396 -4.88 4.15 -12.24
N PRO A 397 -5.62 4.36 -11.13
CA PRO A 397 -5.53 5.60 -10.34
C PRO A 397 -4.13 6.01 -9.87
N PRO A 398 -3.24 5.09 -9.42
CA PRO A 398 -1.87 5.46 -9.05
C PRO A 398 -1.05 6.06 -10.20
N LEU A 399 -1.28 5.58 -11.44
CA LEU A 399 -0.61 6.11 -12.64
C LEU A 399 -1.09 7.52 -12.95
N LEU A 400 -2.40 7.75 -12.91
CA LEU A 400 -2.95 9.09 -13.12
C LEU A 400 -2.48 10.06 -12.05
N ALA A 401 -2.44 9.62 -10.79
CA ALA A 401 -1.92 10.41 -9.69
C ALA A 401 -0.45 10.80 -9.93
N PHE A 402 0.38 9.86 -10.40
CA PHE A 402 1.75 10.11 -10.84
C PHE A 402 1.82 11.14 -11.96
N VAL A 403 1.04 10.97 -13.04
CA VAL A 403 1.05 11.89 -14.19
C VAL A 403 0.62 13.29 -13.79
N VAL A 404 -0.43 13.42 -12.98
CA VAL A 404 -0.90 14.72 -12.49
C VAL A 404 0.15 15.38 -11.61
N GLY A 405 0.73 14.64 -10.66
CA GLY A 405 1.82 15.14 -9.82
C GLY A 405 3.04 15.59 -10.64
N PHE A 406 3.40 14.82 -11.66
CA PHE A 406 4.49 15.14 -12.58
C PHE A 406 4.23 16.43 -13.36
N VAL A 407 3.09 16.49 -14.07
CA VAL A 407 2.76 17.61 -14.96
C VAL A 407 2.57 18.90 -14.17
N LEU A 408 1.85 18.86 -13.05
CA LEU A 408 1.66 20.04 -12.21
C LEU A 408 2.98 20.52 -11.63
N TYR A 409 3.83 19.62 -11.14
CA TYR A 409 5.12 20.03 -10.60
C TYR A 409 5.97 20.67 -11.69
N PHE A 410 6.01 20.06 -12.88
CA PHE A 410 6.75 20.56 -14.01
C PHE A 410 6.32 21.98 -14.39
N VAL A 411 5.01 22.22 -14.52
CA VAL A 411 4.45 23.54 -14.88
C VAL A 411 4.73 24.57 -13.78
N LEU A 412 4.39 24.24 -12.53
CA LEU A 412 4.54 25.15 -11.38
C LEU A 412 6.02 25.49 -11.13
N ALA A 413 6.92 24.53 -11.30
CA ALA A 413 8.35 24.77 -11.22
C ALA A 413 8.86 25.66 -12.35
N SER A 414 8.36 25.45 -13.58
CA SER A 414 8.74 26.26 -14.74
C SER A 414 8.33 27.72 -14.61
N VAL A 415 7.26 28.03 -13.86
CA VAL A 415 6.83 29.40 -13.56
C VAL A 415 7.42 29.96 -12.25
N GLY A 416 8.36 29.25 -11.62
CA GLY A 416 9.10 29.74 -10.46
C GLY A 416 8.39 29.58 -9.11
N LEU A 417 7.36 28.75 -9.00
CA LEU A 417 6.66 28.48 -7.72
C LEU A 417 7.41 27.50 -6.80
N GLN A 418 8.69 27.26 -7.07
CA GLN A 418 9.55 26.48 -6.19
C GLN A 418 10.15 27.34 -5.09
N SER A 419 10.21 26.77 -3.89
CA SER A 419 10.95 27.41 -2.79
C SER A 419 12.45 27.37 -3.02
N LYS A 420 13.14 28.35 -2.43
CA LYS A 420 14.59 28.55 -2.52
C LYS A 420 15.33 27.28 -2.12
N THR A 421 16.31 26.87 -2.93
CA THR A 421 17.26 25.80 -2.57
C THR A 421 18.16 26.27 -1.44
N LEU A 422 18.40 25.39 -0.47
CA LEU A 422 19.32 25.62 0.63
C LEU A 422 20.69 25.08 0.25
N GLU A 423 21.74 25.80 0.63
CA GLU A 423 23.10 25.29 0.53
C GLU A 423 23.30 24.19 1.57
N MET A 424 23.97 23.12 1.16
CA MET A 424 24.50 22.15 2.12
C MET A 424 25.97 22.46 2.34
N GLU A 425 26.43 22.30 3.59
CA GLU A 425 27.88 22.25 3.84
C GLU A 425 28.49 21.20 2.91
N ALA A 426 29.57 21.57 2.22
CA ALA A 426 30.30 20.62 1.40
C ALA A 426 30.77 19.48 2.31
N VAL A 427 30.31 18.26 2.02
CA VAL A 427 30.89 17.07 2.62
C VAL A 427 32.35 17.04 2.13
N VAL A 428 33.28 17.32 3.03
CA VAL A 428 34.71 17.11 2.77
C VAL A 428 34.85 15.61 2.53
N GLU A 429 35.05 15.22 1.27
CA GLU A 429 35.43 13.85 0.92
C GLU A 429 36.85 13.63 1.47
N ASP A 430 36.96 12.88 2.58
CA ASP A 430 38.23 12.33 3.08
C ASP A 430 38.59 11.01 2.36
#